data_AF-A0A955YUN7-F1
#
_entry.id   AF-A0A955YUN7-F1
#
_cell.length_a   1.000
_cell.length_b   1.000
_cell.length_c   1.000
_cell.angle_alpha   90.00
_cell.angle_beta   90.00
_cell.angle_gamma   90.00
#
_symmetry.space_group_name_H-M   'P 1'
#
loop_
_entity.id
_entity.type
_entity.pdbx_description
1 polymer ?
#
loop_
_entity_poly.entity_id
_entity_poly.type
_entity_poly.pdbx_seq_one_letter_code
_entity_poly.pdbx_strand_id
1 'polypeptide(L)'
;MAEVSLPIRELTRSAARKIAPGSFEPENHFYPRVLNAQVHPLVSFFMNMGRARIVERYCHLNPAVNPESLEKILSFAPRFFRWAGADLFCTTNAEGNRRMVLIETNSCPSGNKSMPLLSDDQEQGGYRTLMERMFYPLLKRRGLPEGALAVLYDKNFTEASGYAAALADLTGESVYLTPLPADAEDPPARFRDRQL
;
A
#
# COMPACT_ATOMS: atom_id res chain seq x y z
N MET A 1 7.20 7.58 18.00
CA MET A 1 7.15 9.06 17.91
C MET A 1 5.77 9.58 18.33
N ALA A 2 5.70 10.66 19.11
CA ALA A 2 4.43 11.25 19.53
C ALA A 2 3.67 11.83 18.32
N GLU A 3 2.41 11.41 18.18
CA GLU A 3 1.44 12.03 17.30
C GLU A 3 1.26 13.47 17.79
N VAL A 4 1.91 14.43 17.13
CA VAL A 4 1.65 15.84 17.38
C VAL A 4 0.30 16.12 16.72
N SER A 5 -0.78 15.85 17.45
CA SER A 5 -2.14 16.19 17.06
C SER A 5 -2.34 17.69 17.25
N LEU A 6 -1.70 18.49 16.38
CA LEU A 6 -2.14 19.87 16.22
C LEU A 6 -3.63 19.83 15.84
N PRO A 7 -4.48 20.68 16.44
CA PRO A 7 -5.84 20.85 15.96
C PRO A 7 -5.83 21.11 14.46
N ILE A 8 -6.75 20.52 13.69
CA ILE A 8 -6.80 20.64 12.22
C ILE A 8 -6.74 22.12 11.77
N ARG A 9 -7.28 23.04 12.58
CA ARG A 9 -7.28 24.49 12.35
C ARG A 9 -5.93 25.19 12.50
N GLU A 10 -4.94 24.55 13.12
CA GLU A 10 -3.60 25.11 13.40
C GLU A 10 -2.50 24.47 12.55
N LEU A 11 -2.86 23.62 11.58
CA LEU A 11 -1.90 23.07 10.63
C LEU A 11 -1.39 24.21 9.75
N THR A 12 -0.08 24.46 9.81
CA THR A 12 0.63 25.42 8.98
C THR A 12 1.69 24.69 8.16
N ARG A 13 2.42 25.39 7.27
CA ARG A 13 3.53 24.81 6.49
C ARG A 13 4.56 24.02 7.32
N SER A 14 4.76 24.37 8.59
CA SER A 14 5.70 23.66 9.47
C SER A 14 5.27 22.23 9.81
N ALA A 15 4.01 21.86 9.53
CA ALA A 15 3.51 20.50 9.69
C ALA A 15 4.05 19.53 8.63
N ALA A 16 4.62 20.02 7.52
CA ALA A 16 5.32 19.21 6.54
C ALA A 16 6.65 18.69 7.12
N ARG A 17 6.82 17.37 7.17
CA ARG A 17 8.03 16.73 7.69
C ARG A 17 8.88 16.18 6.57
N LYS A 18 10.18 16.43 6.62
CA LYS A 18 11.13 15.86 5.66
C LYS A 18 11.59 14.50 6.16
N ILE A 19 11.34 13.45 5.37
CA ILE A 19 11.76 12.08 5.63
C ILE A 19 13.01 11.80 4.80
N ALA A 20 14.08 11.30 5.43
CA ALA A 20 15.36 11.06 4.78
C ALA A 20 15.50 9.58 4.39
N PRO A 21 16.28 9.25 3.36
CA PRO A 21 16.69 7.87 3.12
C PRO A 21 17.40 7.29 4.35
N GLY A 22 17.16 6.01 4.63
CA GLY A 22 17.66 5.25 5.76
C GLY A 22 16.91 5.52 7.07
N SER A 23 15.81 6.27 7.07
CA SER A 23 15.09 6.63 8.30
C SER A 23 13.88 5.73 8.61
N PHE A 24 13.73 4.59 7.93
CA PHE A 24 12.61 3.69 8.16
C PHE A 24 12.82 2.91 9.46
N GLU A 25 11.91 3.10 10.42
CA GLU A 25 11.93 2.39 11.69
C GLU A 25 10.61 1.62 11.84
N PRO A 26 10.61 0.27 11.82
CA PRO A 26 9.38 -0.53 11.78
C PRO A 26 8.36 -0.18 12.87
N GLU A 27 8.83 0.11 14.08
CA GLU A 27 8.02 0.53 15.24
C GLU A 27 7.19 1.79 15.01
N ASN A 28 7.58 2.65 14.07
CA ASN A 28 6.82 3.86 13.74
C ASN A 28 5.72 3.62 12.70
N HIS A 29 5.75 2.48 11.99
CA HIS A 29 4.91 2.23 10.81
C HIS A 29 4.03 0.97 10.92
N PHE A 30 4.31 0.09 11.88
CA PHE A 30 3.51 -1.11 12.13
C PHE A 30 2.90 -1.09 13.52
N TYR A 31 1.76 -1.78 13.69
CA TYR A 31 1.25 -2.02 15.04
C TYR A 31 2.18 -2.98 15.80
N PRO A 32 2.41 -2.77 17.12
CA PRO A 32 3.32 -3.62 17.90
C PRO A 32 3.02 -5.13 17.81
N ARG A 33 1.74 -5.51 17.73
CA ARG A 33 1.33 -6.92 17.57
C ARG A 33 1.80 -7.55 16.26
N VAL A 34 2.00 -6.74 15.22
CA VAL A 34 2.38 -7.18 13.88
C VAL A 34 3.88 -7.46 13.83
N LEU A 35 4.69 -6.60 14.47
CA LEU A 35 6.14 -6.77 14.56
C LEU A 35 6.53 -8.06 15.28
N ASN A 36 5.68 -8.54 16.19
CA ASN A 36 5.88 -9.79 16.93
C ASN A 36 5.19 -10.99 16.28
N ALA A 37 4.46 -10.80 15.18
CA ALA A 37 3.69 -11.87 14.53
C ALA A 37 4.52 -12.54 13.43
N GLN A 38 4.52 -13.86 13.44
CA GLN A 38 5.05 -14.65 12.33
C GLN A 38 3.91 -15.06 11.39
N VAL A 39 4.09 -14.84 10.09
CA VAL A 39 3.13 -15.28 9.09
C VAL A 39 3.11 -16.81 9.02
N HIS A 40 1.93 -17.41 8.91
CA HIS A 40 1.81 -18.86 8.74
C HIS A 40 2.52 -19.31 7.44
N PRO A 41 3.31 -20.40 7.43
CA PRO A 41 4.07 -20.83 6.25
C PRO A 41 3.23 -21.00 4.98
N LEU A 42 2.02 -21.54 5.10
CA LEU A 42 1.08 -21.67 3.97
C LEU A 42 0.68 -20.31 3.37
N VAL A 43 0.53 -19.28 4.20
CA VAL A 43 0.20 -17.92 3.75
C VAL A 43 1.41 -17.31 3.04
N SER A 44 2.60 -17.41 3.64
CA SER A 44 3.84 -16.93 3.00
C SER A 44 4.09 -17.60 1.65
N PHE A 45 3.93 -18.93 1.59
CA PHE A 45 4.05 -19.68 0.34
C PHE A 45 3.04 -19.23 -0.72
N PHE A 46 1.79 -18.97 -0.32
CA PHE A 46 0.77 -18.46 -1.24
C PHE A 46 1.11 -17.06 -1.77
N MET A 47 1.54 -16.14 -0.89
CA MET A 47 1.89 -14.77 -1.27
C MET A 47 3.14 -14.69 -2.16
N ASN A 48 4.04 -15.66 -2.04
CA ASN A 48 5.24 -15.79 -2.88
C ASN A 48 5.02 -16.66 -4.13
N MET A 49 3.79 -17.10 -4.41
CA MET A 49 3.51 -17.98 -5.53
C MET A 49 3.59 -17.23 -6.87
N GLY A 50 4.37 -17.78 -7.81
CA GLY A 50 4.40 -17.30 -9.18
C GLY A 50 3.10 -17.54 -9.94
N ARG A 51 2.81 -16.68 -10.92
CA ARG A 51 1.57 -16.72 -11.72
C ARG A 51 1.28 -18.09 -12.33
N ALA A 52 2.29 -18.74 -12.93
CA ALA A 52 2.12 -20.06 -13.55
C ALA A 52 1.60 -21.11 -12.56
N ARG A 53 2.13 -21.10 -11.33
CA ARG A 53 1.70 -22.03 -10.27
C ARG A 53 0.31 -21.70 -9.73
N ILE A 54 -0.07 -20.41 -9.69
CA ILE A 54 -1.45 -20.00 -9.37
C ILE A 54 -2.42 -20.57 -10.41
N VAL A 55 -2.11 -20.42 -11.70
CA VAL A 55 -2.93 -20.93 -12.81
C VAL A 55 -3.08 -22.44 -12.72
N GLU A 56 -1.97 -23.16 -12.58
CA GLU A 56 -1.96 -24.63 -12.46
C GLU A 56 -2.85 -25.11 -11.32
N ARG A 57 -2.67 -24.57 -10.11
CA ARG A 57 -3.46 -24.98 -8.93
C ARG A 57 -4.92 -24.64 -9.07
N TYR A 58 -5.24 -23.46 -9.60
CA TYR A 58 -6.63 -23.03 -9.76
C TYR A 58 -7.37 -23.89 -10.79
N CYS A 59 -6.75 -24.18 -11.93
CA CYS A 59 -7.32 -25.04 -12.98
C CYS A 59 -7.42 -26.51 -12.52
N HIS A 60 -6.51 -27.00 -11.68
CA HIS A 60 -6.65 -28.33 -11.07
C HIS A 60 -7.92 -28.46 -10.21
N LEU A 61 -8.25 -27.42 -9.44
CA LEU A 61 -9.47 -27.37 -8.62
C LEU A 61 -10.72 -27.01 -9.44
N ASN A 62 -10.55 -26.37 -10.60
CA ASN A 62 -11.65 -25.90 -11.46
C ASN A 62 -11.40 -26.32 -12.93
N PRO A 63 -11.63 -27.60 -13.29
CA PRO A 63 -11.25 -28.15 -14.60
C PRO A 63 -11.90 -27.46 -15.82
N ALA A 64 -13.02 -26.77 -15.61
CA ALA A 64 -13.72 -26.03 -16.66
C ALA A 64 -13.04 -24.71 -17.05
N VAL A 65 -12.05 -24.25 -16.28
CA VAL A 65 -11.40 -22.96 -16.48
C VAL A 65 -10.24 -23.09 -17.47
N ASN A 66 -10.29 -22.31 -18.54
CA ASN A 66 -9.22 -22.23 -19.53
C ASN A 66 -7.96 -21.57 -18.93
N PRO A 67 -6.80 -22.25 -18.89
CA PRO A 67 -5.58 -21.72 -18.30
C PRO A 67 -5.07 -20.43 -18.95
N GLU A 68 -5.11 -20.33 -20.29
CA GLU A 68 -4.63 -19.17 -21.02
C GLU A 68 -5.45 -17.91 -20.71
N SER A 69 -6.78 -18.06 -20.61
CA SER A 69 -7.67 -16.96 -20.24
C SER A 69 -7.40 -16.48 -18.82
N LEU A 70 -7.18 -17.40 -17.87
CA LEU A 70 -6.84 -17.06 -16.49
C LEU A 70 -5.48 -16.35 -16.42
N GLU A 71 -4.48 -16.84 -17.14
CA GLU A 71 -3.16 -16.21 -17.20
C GLU A 71 -3.25 -14.79 -17.77
N LYS A 72 -4.05 -14.56 -18.82
CA LYS A 72 -4.30 -13.22 -19.38
C LYS A 72 -4.92 -12.29 -18.34
N ILE A 73 -5.89 -12.76 -17.56
CA ILE A 73 -6.51 -11.97 -16.47
C ILE A 73 -5.48 -11.62 -15.40
N LEU A 74 -4.69 -12.59 -14.92
CA LEU A 74 -3.66 -12.36 -13.90
C LEU A 74 -2.47 -11.52 -14.39
N SER A 75 -2.32 -11.36 -15.71
CA SER A 75 -1.29 -10.53 -16.34
C SER A 75 -1.78 -9.11 -16.61
N PHE A 76 -3.07 -8.84 -16.47
CA PHE A 76 -3.64 -7.52 -16.73
C PHE A 76 -3.16 -6.50 -15.70
N ALA A 77 -2.62 -5.37 -16.19
CA ALA A 77 -2.23 -4.25 -15.35
C ALA A 77 -3.02 -2.99 -15.78
N PRO A 78 -3.94 -2.49 -14.95
CA PRO A 78 -4.76 -1.34 -15.30
C PRO A 78 -3.90 -0.07 -15.45
N ARG A 79 -4.35 0.84 -16.34
CA ARG A 79 -3.67 2.12 -16.56
C ARG A 79 -3.80 3.07 -15.36
N PHE A 80 -4.99 3.16 -14.78
CA PHE A 80 -5.34 4.14 -13.74
C PHE A 80 -5.50 3.52 -12.36
N PHE A 81 -6.07 2.33 -12.27
CA PHE A 81 -6.45 1.71 -10.99
C PHE A 81 -5.44 0.67 -10.51
N ARG A 82 -4.21 1.11 -10.26
CA ARG A 82 -3.07 0.21 -9.99
C ARG A 82 -3.08 -0.38 -8.58
N TRP A 83 -3.67 0.32 -7.61
CA TRP A 83 -3.72 -0.16 -6.23
C TRP A 83 -5.17 -0.26 -5.78
N ALA A 84 -5.56 -1.47 -5.41
CA ALA A 84 -6.92 -1.81 -5.02
C ALA A 84 -6.91 -2.74 -3.81
N GLY A 85 -7.93 -2.64 -2.98
CA GLY A 85 -8.29 -3.63 -1.98
C GLY A 85 -9.59 -4.33 -2.37
N ALA A 86 -9.86 -5.46 -1.72
CA ALA A 86 -11.09 -6.19 -1.88
C ALA A 86 -11.48 -6.78 -0.52
N ASP A 87 -12.75 -6.66 -0.17
CA ASP A 87 -13.28 -7.23 1.06
C ASP A 87 -14.06 -8.49 0.69
N LEU A 88 -13.71 -9.59 1.35
CA LEU A 88 -14.25 -10.91 1.03
C LEU A 88 -14.86 -11.57 2.24
N PHE A 89 -16.00 -12.23 2.05
CA PHE A 89 -16.58 -13.15 3.02
C PHE A 89 -16.30 -14.60 2.64
N CYS A 90 -15.88 -15.40 3.61
CA CYS A 90 -15.89 -16.84 3.49
C CYS A 90 -17.28 -17.34 3.88
N THR A 91 -18.10 -17.67 2.89
CA THR A 91 -19.48 -18.14 3.08
C THR A 91 -19.57 -19.65 2.85
N THR A 92 -20.58 -20.29 3.43
CA THR A 92 -20.90 -21.70 3.20
C THR A 92 -22.36 -21.80 2.80
N ASN A 93 -22.67 -22.50 1.70
CA ASN A 93 -24.06 -22.70 1.29
C ASN A 93 -24.74 -23.82 2.13
N ALA A 94 -26.03 -24.05 1.92
CA ALA A 94 -26.80 -25.07 2.65
C ALA A 94 -26.27 -26.51 2.47
N GLU A 95 -25.53 -26.76 1.39
CA GLU A 95 -24.91 -28.06 1.07
C GLU A 95 -23.51 -28.20 1.68
N GLY A 96 -23.01 -27.19 2.41
CA GLY A 96 -21.66 -27.20 2.99
C GLY A 96 -20.55 -26.69 2.07
N ASN A 97 -20.89 -26.18 0.88
CA ASN A 97 -19.89 -25.68 -0.07
C ASN A 97 -19.36 -24.30 0.35
N ARG A 98 -18.07 -24.22 0.65
CA ARG A 98 -17.38 -22.98 1.01
C ARG A 98 -17.03 -22.15 -0.23
N ARG A 99 -17.28 -20.85 -0.19
CA ARG A 99 -16.93 -19.91 -1.27
C ARG A 99 -16.43 -18.59 -0.70
N MET A 100 -15.53 -17.95 -1.42
CA MET A 100 -15.17 -16.56 -1.18
C MET A 100 -16.11 -15.67 -1.99
N VAL A 101 -16.81 -14.75 -1.32
CA VAL A 101 -17.72 -13.79 -1.95
C VAL A 101 -17.10 -12.40 -1.83
N LEU A 102 -16.93 -11.73 -2.97
CA LEU A 102 -16.48 -10.34 -3.02
C LEU A 102 -17.64 -9.42 -2.62
N ILE A 103 -17.42 -8.57 -1.61
CA ILE A 103 -18.43 -7.64 -1.11
C ILE A 103 -18.18 -6.25 -1.68
N GLU A 104 -16.94 -5.78 -1.62
CA GLU A 104 -16.54 -4.47 -2.13
C GLU A 104 -15.13 -4.46 -2.68
N THR A 105 -14.87 -3.48 -3.53
CA THR A 105 -13.53 -3.15 -4.04
C THR A 105 -13.17 -1.73 -3.65
N ASN A 106 -11.99 -1.55 -3.07
CA ASN A 106 -11.55 -0.30 -2.49
C ASN A 106 -10.44 0.35 -3.31
N SER A 107 -10.56 1.64 -3.59
CA SER A 107 -9.49 2.46 -4.15
C SER A 107 -8.75 3.18 -3.03
N CYS A 108 -7.46 2.91 -2.83
CA CYS A 108 -6.65 3.34 -1.67
C CYS A 108 -6.94 2.54 -0.37
N PRO A 109 -6.77 1.20 -0.37
CA PRO A 109 -6.94 0.41 0.84
C PRO A 109 -5.88 0.71 1.89
N SER A 110 -6.24 0.58 3.16
CA SER A 110 -5.30 0.52 4.29
C SER A 110 -5.04 -0.94 4.65
N GLY A 111 -3.83 -1.29 5.08
CA GLY A 111 -3.59 -2.64 5.58
C GLY A 111 -2.14 -3.01 5.88
N ASN A 112 -1.15 -2.27 5.35
CA ASN A 112 0.25 -2.63 5.53
C ASN A 112 0.68 -2.54 7.00
N LYS A 113 0.21 -1.53 7.73
CA LYS A 113 0.46 -1.39 9.19
C LYS A 113 -0.04 -2.56 10.03
N SER A 114 -0.92 -3.40 9.48
CA SER A 114 -1.58 -4.53 10.13
C SER A 114 -1.13 -5.89 9.60
N MET A 115 -0.35 -5.93 8.52
CA MET A 115 0.06 -7.17 7.85
C MET A 115 1.45 -7.61 8.34
N PRO A 116 1.62 -8.84 8.87
CA PRO A 116 2.92 -9.36 9.23
C PRO A 116 3.89 -9.38 8.05
N LEU A 117 5.19 -9.28 8.35
CA LEU A 117 6.23 -9.41 7.34
C LEU A 117 6.19 -10.81 6.72
N LEU A 118 6.39 -10.88 5.42
CA LEU A 118 6.51 -12.16 4.71
C LEU A 118 7.90 -12.78 4.87
N SER A 119 8.89 -11.95 5.20
CA SER A 119 10.29 -12.31 5.44
C SER A 119 10.89 -11.29 6.41
N ASP A 120 11.63 -11.77 7.42
CA ASP A 120 12.14 -10.94 8.51
C ASP A 120 13.28 -9.99 8.08
N ASP A 121 13.97 -10.30 6.98
CA ASP A 121 15.00 -9.44 6.37
C ASP A 121 14.44 -8.26 5.57
N GLN A 122 13.11 -8.22 5.37
CA GLN A 122 12.42 -7.17 4.61
C GLN A 122 11.61 -6.28 5.55
N GLU A 123 12.29 -5.48 6.35
CA GLU A 123 11.70 -4.64 7.41
C GLU A 123 10.59 -3.69 6.91
N GLN A 124 10.66 -3.24 5.66
CA GLN A 124 9.65 -2.37 5.05
C GLN A 124 8.43 -3.14 4.53
N GLY A 125 8.54 -4.45 4.37
CA GLY A 125 7.48 -5.36 3.95
C GLY A 125 6.61 -4.85 2.80
N GLY A 126 5.30 -4.76 3.07
CA GLY A 126 4.31 -4.33 2.09
C GLY A 126 4.44 -2.86 1.67
N TYR A 127 5.02 -1.98 2.50
CA TYR A 127 5.26 -0.58 2.15
C TYR A 127 6.20 -0.47 0.95
N ARG A 128 7.36 -1.13 1.02
CA ARG A 128 8.33 -1.17 -0.09
C ARG A 128 7.75 -1.83 -1.31
N THR A 129 7.13 -3.00 -1.14
CA THR A 129 6.52 -3.76 -2.24
C THR A 129 5.54 -2.90 -3.04
N LEU A 130 4.66 -2.17 -2.35
CA LEU A 130 3.67 -1.31 -2.99
C LEU A 130 4.32 -0.13 -3.71
N MET A 131 5.22 0.61 -3.03
CA MET A 131 5.87 1.78 -3.61
C MET A 131 6.70 1.38 -4.84
N GLU A 132 7.51 0.34 -4.73
CA GLU A 132 8.41 -0.13 -5.80
C GLU A 132 7.66 -0.62 -7.03
N ARG A 133 6.61 -1.42 -6.84
CA ARG A 133 5.91 -2.08 -7.97
C ARG A 133 4.85 -1.21 -8.60
N MET A 134 4.20 -0.34 -7.81
CA MET A 134 3.01 0.37 -8.26
C MET A 134 3.24 1.85 -8.54
N PHE A 135 3.96 2.55 -7.66
CA PHE A 135 4.06 4.02 -7.70
C PHE A 135 5.37 4.50 -8.31
N TYR A 136 6.50 3.90 -7.95
CA TYR A 136 7.82 4.27 -8.48
C TYR A 136 7.89 4.21 -10.02
N PRO A 137 7.32 3.21 -10.72
CA PRO A 137 7.29 3.20 -12.18
C PRO A 137 6.43 4.33 -12.78
N LEU A 138 5.44 4.84 -12.04
CA LEU A 138 4.63 5.98 -12.48
C LEU A 138 5.38 7.30 -12.38
N LEU A 139 6.24 7.44 -11.37
CA LEU A 139 7.10 8.62 -11.20
C LEU A 139 8.07 8.75 -12.39
N LYS A 140 8.72 7.64 -12.78
CA LYS A 140 9.66 7.63 -13.92
C LYS A 140 9.01 7.91 -15.29
N ARG A 141 7.71 7.65 -15.42
CA ARG A 141 6.98 7.78 -16.70
C ARG A 141 6.40 9.17 -16.93
N ARG A 142 6.41 10.03 -15.93
CA ARG A 142 5.81 11.38 -16.01
C ARG A 142 6.94 12.41 -16.13
N GLY A 143 6.77 13.38 -17.02
CA GLY A 143 7.57 14.61 -17.03
C GLY A 143 7.18 15.44 -15.82
N LEU A 144 7.64 15.00 -14.64
CA LEU A 144 7.35 15.67 -13.38
C LEU A 144 8.01 17.05 -13.37
N PRO A 145 7.38 18.07 -12.76
CA PRO A 145 8.01 19.36 -12.57
C PRO A 145 9.24 19.22 -11.65
N GLU A 146 10.13 20.21 -11.72
CA GLU A 146 11.22 20.32 -10.76
C GLU A 146 10.65 20.48 -9.33
N GLY A 147 11.29 19.82 -8.37
CA GLY A 147 10.84 19.85 -6.98
C GLY A 147 11.30 18.63 -6.20
N ALA A 148 10.51 18.26 -5.19
CA ALA A 148 10.73 17.09 -4.35
C ALA A 148 9.47 16.23 -4.31
N LEU A 149 9.64 14.96 -3.95
CA LEU A 149 8.51 14.05 -3.75
C LEU A 149 7.79 14.33 -2.43
N ALA A 150 6.49 14.11 -2.41
CA ALA A 150 5.67 14.21 -1.21
C ALA A 150 4.63 13.08 -1.12
N VAL A 151 4.40 12.61 0.10
CA VAL A 151 3.27 11.76 0.47
C VAL A 151 2.30 12.58 1.31
N LEU A 152 1.07 12.67 0.82
CA LEU A 152 -0.01 13.41 1.48
C LEU A 152 -0.90 12.45 2.26
N TYR A 153 -1.40 12.89 3.40
CA TYR A 153 -2.34 12.11 4.20
C TYR A 153 -3.38 12.99 4.88
N ASP A 154 -4.55 12.46 5.13
CA ASP A 154 -5.59 13.14 5.91
C ASP A 154 -5.55 12.70 7.38
N LYS A 155 -5.76 11.40 7.65
CA LYS A 155 -6.00 10.82 8.97
C LYS A 155 -5.07 9.66 9.28
N ASN A 156 -4.51 8.99 8.28
CA ASN A 156 -3.74 7.75 8.46
C ASN A 156 -2.22 7.99 8.42
N PHE A 157 -1.71 8.72 9.42
CA PHE A 157 -0.28 9.06 9.53
C PHE A 157 0.62 7.81 9.53
N THR A 158 0.30 6.78 10.32
CA THR A 158 1.14 5.58 10.46
C THR A 158 1.42 4.91 9.12
N GLU A 159 0.39 4.76 8.28
CA GLU A 159 0.54 4.14 6.97
C GLU A 159 1.23 5.06 5.97
N ALA A 160 0.85 6.34 5.94
CA ALA A 160 1.45 7.33 5.05
C ALA A 160 2.94 7.54 5.34
N SER A 161 3.33 7.54 6.62
CA SER A 161 4.72 7.66 7.03
C SER A 161 5.56 6.46 6.58
N GLY A 162 5.00 5.25 6.63
CA GLY A 162 5.66 4.06 6.09
C GLY A 162 5.88 4.14 4.57
N TYR A 163 4.89 4.65 3.82
CA TYR A 163 5.06 4.88 2.38
C TYR A 163 6.09 5.97 2.08
N ALA A 164 6.11 7.06 2.85
CA ALA A 164 7.07 8.16 2.65
C ALA A 164 8.51 7.69 2.88
N ALA A 165 8.76 6.95 3.96
CA ALA A 165 10.07 6.39 4.27
C ALA A 165 10.50 5.34 3.22
N ALA A 166 9.62 4.41 2.85
CA ALA A 166 9.93 3.44 1.80
C ALA A 166 10.20 4.11 0.43
N LEU A 167 9.48 5.18 0.11
CA LEU A 167 9.73 5.94 -1.11
C LEU A 167 11.06 6.70 -1.06
N ALA A 168 11.43 7.28 0.08
CA ALA A 168 12.72 7.94 0.26
C ALA A 168 13.88 6.95 0.04
N ASP A 169 13.75 5.74 0.55
CA ASP A 169 14.77 4.69 0.36
C ASP A 169 14.86 4.21 -1.10
N LEU A 170 13.72 4.05 -1.76
CA LEU A 170 13.67 3.63 -3.17
C LEU A 170 14.24 4.68 -4.13
N THR A 171 14.14 5.96 -3.78
CA THR A 171 14.51 7.07 -4.64
C THR A 171 15.90 7.63 -4.30
N GLY A 172 16.36 7.44 -3.06
CA GLY A 172 17.61 8.02 -2.56
C GLY A 172 17.51 9.53 -2.28
N GLU A 173 16.32 10.12 -2.38
CA GLU A 173 16.06 11.53 -2.07
C GLU A 173 15.15 11.66 -0.85
N SER A 174 15.10 12.86 -0.26
CA SER A 174 14.18 13.12 0.83
C SER A 174 12.75 13.31 0.33
N VAL A 175 11.78 12.73 1.04
CA VAL A 175 10.36 12.82 0.72
C VAL A 175 9.64 13.64 1.80
N TYR A 176 8.77 14.56 1.40
CA TYR A 176 7.93 15.30 2.33
C TYR A 176 6.72 14.46 2.75
N LEU A 177 6.49 14.31 4.05
CA LEU A 177 5.27 13.76 4.61
C LEU A 177 4.41 14.91 5.12
N THR A 178 3.25 15.11 4.51
CA THR A 178 2.43 16.32 4.72
C THR A 178 0.96 15.98 4.97
N PRO A 179 0.33 16.56 6.00
CA PRO A 179 -1.11 16.43 6.18
C PRO A 179 -1.86 17.30 5.15
N LEU A 180 -2.96 16.80 4.59
CA LEU A 180 -3.86 17.53 3.71
C LEU A 180 -5.33 17.28 4.14
N PRO A 181 -5.76 17.78 5.31
CA PRO A 181 -7.14 17.69 5.71
C PRO A 181 -8.01 18.66 4.89
N ALA A 182 -9.26 18.28 4.64
CA ALA A 182 -10.19 19.05 3.82
C ALA A 182 -10.52 20.44 4.39
N ASP A 183 -10.54 20.56 5.72
CA ASP A 183 -11.06 21.74 6.43
C ASP A 183 -9.95 22.63 7.05
N ALA A 184 -8.69 22.48 6.63
CA ALA A 184 -7.61 23.36 7.10
C ALA A 184 -7.70 24.73 6.42
N GLU A 185 -7.62 25.81 7.22
CA GLU A 185 -7.62 27.19 6.73
C GLU A 185 -6.31 27.56 6.00
N ASP A 186 -5.16 27.03 6.44
CA ASP A 186 -3.84 27.21 5.79
C ASP A 186 -3.08 25.87 5.65
N PRO A 187 -3.53 24.95 4.78
CA PRO A 187 -2.95 23.62 4.71
C PRO A 187 -1.48 23.65 4.23
N PRO A 188 -0.61 22.77 4.76
CA PRO A 188 0.80 22.71 4.38
C PRO A 188 1.03 22.26 2.92
N ALA A 189 0.01 21.69 2.27
CA ALA A 189 -0.04 21.50 0.83
C ALA A 189 -1.32 22.10 0.24
N ARG A 190 -1.26 22.58 -1.01
CA ARG A 190 -2.40 23.17 -1.71
C ARG A 190 -2.25 22.97 -3.20
N PHE A 191 -3.35 22.72 -3.89
CA PHE A 191 -3.31 22.67 -5.35
C PHE A 191 -3.36 24.08 -5.94
N ARG A 192 -2.45 24.39 -6.87
CA ARG A 192 -2.43 25.61 -7.69
C ARG A 192 -2.35 25.21 -9.16
N ASP A 193 -3.27 25.70 -9.98
CA ASP A 193 -3.28 25.43 -11.43
C ASP A 193 -3.21 23.92 -11.77
N ARG A 194 -3.91 23.09 -10.98
CA ARG A 194 -3.91 21.61 -11.05
C ARG A 194 -2.56 20.94 -10.75
N GLN A 195 -1.61 21.67 -10.19
CA GLN A 195 -0.36 21.16 -9.64
C GLN A 195 -0.42 21.23 -8.11
N LEU A 196 0.24 20.28 -7.44
CA LEU A 196 0.41 20.29 -5.99
C LEU A 196 1.60 21.18 -5.60
#